data_AF-A0AA49JQT9-F1
#
_entry.id   AF-A0AA49JQT9-F1
#
_cell.length_a   1.000
_cell.length_b   1.000
_cell.length_c   1.000
_cell.angle_alpha   90.00
_cell.angle_beta   90.00
_cell.angle_gamma   90.00
#
_symmetry.space_group_name_H-M   'P 1'
#
loop_
_entity.id
_entity.type
_entity.pdbx_description
1 polymer ?
#
loop_
_entity_poly.entity_id
_entity_poly.type
_entity_poly.pdbx_seq_one_letter_code
_entity_poly.pdbx_strand_id
1 'polypeptide(L)' 'MFGLSLNHNEINFKDLEAKIYKFVCDEACELIAQILTMIDDMLLEKRDKKEYRCKGKNTQI' A
#
# COMPACT_ATOMS: atom_id res chain seq x y z
N MET A 1 34.35 8.17 -8.28
CA MET A 1 34.76 7.42 -9.48
C MET A 1 34.23 6.00 -9.35
N PHE A 2 33.00 5.75 -9.81
CA PHE A 2 32.43 4.39 -9.81
C PHE A 2 32.96 3.66 -11.04
N GLY A 3 34.15 3.08 -10.89
CA GLY A 3 34.74 2.18 -11.88
C GLY A 3 34.10 0.80 -11.84
N LEU A 4 32.78 0.71 -11.99
CA LEU A 4 32.09 -0.56 -12.20
C LEU A 4 32.07 -0.82 -13.71
N SER A 5 33.15 -1.39 -14.23
CA SER A 5 33.12 -2.00 -15.55
C SER A 5 32.18 -3.22 -15.47
N LEU A 6 30.93 -3.01 -15.87
CA LEU A 6 29.85 -4.01 -15.88
C LEU A 6 30.03 -5.10 -16.95
N ASN A 7 31.21 -5.16 -17.59
CA ASN A 7 31.50 -6.07 -18.69
C ASN A 7 32.19 -7.37 -18.25
N HIS A 8 32.51 -7.55 -16.95
CA HIS A 8 33.32 -8.70 -16.52
C HIS A 8 32.50 -9.90 -16.02
N ASN A 9 31.29 -9.68 -15.54
CA ASN A 9 30.41 -10.77 -15.12
C ASN A 9 29.17 -10.73 -15.98
N GLU A 10 28.73 -11.89 -16.45
CA GLU A 10 27.52 -12.19 -17.22
C GLU A 10 26.22 -11.82 -16.46
N ILE A 11 26.18 -10.63 -15.86
CA ILE A 11 25.03 -10.08 -15.16
C ILE A 11 24.12 -9.54 -16.26
N ASN A 12 23.25 -10.42 -16.73
CA ASN A 12 22.19 -10.08 -17.65
C ASN A 12 21.33 -8.98 -17.01
N PHE A 13 21.38 -7.77 -17.57
CA PHE A 13 20.65 -6.60 -17.06
C PHE A 13 19.16 -6.87 -16.84
N LYS A 14 18.58 -7.79 -17.63
CA LYS A 14 17.19 -8.26 -17.47
C LYS A 14 16.93 -8.92 -16.12
N ASP A 15 17.86 -9.72 -15.63
CA ASP A 15 17.72 -10.41 -14.34
C ASP A 15 17.85 -9.42 -13.17
N LEU A 16 18.68 -8.39 -13.33
CA LEU A 16 18.79 -7.30 -12.36
C LEU A 16 17.52 -6.45 -12.32
N GLU A 17 16.99 -6.09 -13.48
CA GLU A 17 15.74 -5.34 -13.62
C GLU A 17 14.56 -6.12 -13.00
N ALA A 18 14.46 -7.41 -13.28
CA ALA A 18 13.41 -8.26 -12.70
C ALA A 18 13.50 -8.36 -11.17
N LYS A 19 14.71 -8.39 -10.60
CA LYS A 19 14.91 -8.38 -9.14
C LYS A 19 14.52 -7.06 -8.51
N ILE A 20 14.94 -5.94 -9.12
CA ILE A 20 14.60 -4.59 -8.63
C ILE A 20 13.08 -4.39 -8.72
N TYR A 21 12.45 -4.80 -9.83
CA TYR A 21 11.01 -4.68 -10.01
C TYR A 21 10.22 -5.45 -8.95
N LYS A 22 10.58 -6.71 -8.67
CA LYS A 22 9.93 -7.49 -7.60
C LYS A 22 10.08 -6.82 -6.24
N PHE A 23 11.31 -6.42 -5.90
CA PHE A 23 11.58 -5.76 -4.62
C PHE A 23 10.75 -4.49 -4.44
N VAL A 24 10.68 -3.63 -5.46
CA VAL A 24 9.88 -2.40 -5.42
C VAL A 24 8.38 -2.72 -5.35
N CYS A 25 7.89 -3.72 -6.07
CA CYS A 25 6.49 -4.14 -5.99
C CYS A 25 6.09 -4.64 -4.61
N ASP A 26 6.93 -5.46 -3.97
CA ASP A 26 6.66 -5.99 -2.64
C ASP A 26 6.60 -4.86 -1.59
N GLU A 27 7.58 -3.96 -1.60
CA GLU A 27 7.62 -2.79 -0.71
C GLU A 27 6.45 -1.81 -0.97
N ALA A 28 6.10 -1.58 -2.24
CA ALA A 28 5.00 -0.70 -2.61
C ALA A 28 3.65 -1.23 -2.14
N CYS A 29 3.42 -2.55 -2.19
CA CYS A 29 2.21 -3.18 -1.69
C CYS A 29 2.03 -2.95 -0.18
N GLU A 30 3.09 -3.11 0.61
CA GLU A 30 3.02 -2.89 2.06
C GLU A 30 2.76 -1.41 2.39
N LEU A 31 3.46 -0.49 1.71
CA LEU A 31 3.25 0.95 1.88
C LEU A 31 1.80 1.37 1.55
N ILE A 32 1.27 0.90 0.42
CA ILE A 32 -0.10 1.21 0.01
C ILE A 32 -1.12 0.64 1.00
N ALA A 33 -0.91 -0.57 1.51
CA ALA A 33 -1.78 -1.17 2.51
C ALA A 33 -1.82 -0.36 3.81
N GLN A 34 -0.66 0.14 4.27
CA GLN A 34 -0.58 1.00 5.45
C GLN A 34 -1.30 2.33 5.23
N ILE A 35 -1.10 2.97 4.08
CA ILE A 35 -1.77 4.24 3.72
C ILE A 35 -3.29 4.04 3.69
N LEU A 36 -3.77 2.97 3.05
CA LEU A 36 -5.20 2.67 2.99
C LEU A 36 -5.80 2.45 4.37
N THR A 37 -5.12 1.70 5.24
CA THR A 37 -5.57 1.46 6.62
C THR A 37 -5.64 2.77 7.40
N MET A 38 -4.64 3.64 7.26
CA MET A 38 -4.63 4.95 7.92
C MET A 38 -5.77 5.85 7.44
N ILE A 39 -6.07 5.84 6.13
CA ILE A 39 -7.20 6.59 5.58
C ILE A 39 -8.53 6.04 6.11
N ASP A 40 -8.69 4.72 6.17
CA ASP A 40 -9.88 4.08 6.72
C ASP A 40 -10.08 4.43 8.21
N ASP A 41 -9.02 4.43 9.01
CA ASP A 41 -9.09 4.83 10.42
C ASP A 41 -9.46 6.31 10.59
N MET A 42 -8.86 7.19 9.78
CA MET A 42 -9.23 8.61 9.75
C MET A 42 -10.68 8.82 9.35
N LEU A 43 -11.20 8.03 8.40
CA LEU A 43 -12.60 8.06 8.00
C LEU A 43 -13.51 7.52 9.11
N LEU A 44 -13.09 6.47 9.83
CA LEU A 44 -13.81 5.92 10.97
C LEU A 44 -13.94 6.91 12.14
N GLU A 45 -12.89 7.69 12.38
CA GLU A 45 -12.87 8.73 13.41
C GLU A 45 -13.71 9.95 13.02
N LYS A 46 -13.60 10.41 11.77
CA LYS A 46 -14.39 11.53 11.24
C LYS A 46 -15.83 11.17 10.91
N ARG A 47 -16.15 9.87 10.77
CA ARG A 47 -17.52 9.41 10.60
C ARG A 47 -18.28 9.71 11.87
N ASP A 48 -19.12 10.74 11.79
CA ASP A 48 -20.08 11.07 12.83
C ASP A 48 -21.07 9.91 13.00
N LYS A 49 -20.77 9.00 13.92
CA LYS A 49 -21.58 7.81 14.22
C LYS A 49 -22.98 8.19 14.71
N LYS A 50 -23.23 9.45 15.08
CA LYS A 50 -24.55 9.97 15.49
C LYS A 50 -25.49 10.15 14.29
N GLU A 51 -25.01 10.71 13.18
CA GLU A 51 -25.83 11.02 12.00
C GLU A 51 -26.24 9.74 11.23
N TYR A 52 -25.36 8.73 11.22
CA TYR A 52 -25.63 7.43 10.61
C TYR A 52 -26.05 6.34 11.61
N ARG A 53 -26.28 6.68 12.88
CA ARG A 53 -27.04 5.80 13.77
C ARG A 53 -28.46 5.85 13.21
N CYS A 54 -28.78 4.93 12.30
CA CYS A 54 -30.16 4.50 12.12
C CYS A 54 -30.62 4.06 13.51
N LYS A 55 -31.17 5.00 14.29
CA LYS A 55 -32.00 4.70 15.44
C LYS A 55 -33.11 3.88 14.79
N GLY A 56 -32.99 2.56 14.91
CA GLY A 56 -33.99 1.64 14.40
C GLY A 56 -35.32 2.25 14.76
N LYS A 57 -36.14 2.53 13.75
CA LYS A 57 -37.50 2.99 13.99
C LYS A 57 -38.06 1.92 14.93
N ASN A 58 -38.24 2.29 16.19
CA ASN A 58 -39.07 1.52 17.11
C ASN A 58 -40.46 1.64 16.51
N THR A 59 -40.73 0.79 15.52
CA THR A 59 -42.08 0.44 15.12
C THR A 59 -42.65 -0.27 16.33
N GLN A 60 -43.21 0.52 17.24
CA GLN A 60 -44.18 0.04 18.21
C GLN A 60 -45.39 -0.36 17.38
N ILE A 61 -45.48 -1.66 17.09
CA ILE A 61 -46.72 -2.33 16.66
C ILE A 61 -47.45 -2.70 17.94
#